data_AF-A0AA40NPB1-F1
#
_entry.id   AF-A0AA40NPB1-F1
#
_cell.length_a   1.000
_cell.length_b   1.000
_cell.length_c   1.000
_cell.angle_alpha   90.00
_cell.angle_beta   90.00
_cell.angle_gamma   90.00
#
_symmetry.space_group_name_H-M   'P 1'
#
loop_
_entity.id
_entity.type
_entity.pdbx_description
1 polymer ?
#
loop_
_entity_poly.entity_id
_entity_poly.type
_entity_poly.pdbx_seq_one_letter_code
_entity_poly.pdbx_strand_id
1 'polypeptide(L)'
;PESMREEIPSVLSAIGLSDPECSSLLSGLNTSFVSRIWNDKKITAHHGIIPTRNAFKFSALSEAERRVYTLIRRNYLAQFLPLHESDITRLQFDIGGQLFRTTGRTEIVMGWKVLFSKEEEDSPGDDDLSIELPPLRKGDRCGVNGAEVVQQMTRPPAHYTFATLIGAMMNASAFVTDIALRKVLKDNAGLGTEATRAGIVEQLLNRRFIVRKGKQLRATDLGADVIDALPSQLTDPGMTALWEQALDEVAEGRLTLNDFLQRQVGWTRNLVSMGGQQRVSIRIPPTPSCPLCGGKTRLKKGQKGDFWGCTRYPDCKGIINNDTQKRKSARSSKAVKPKNN
;
A
#
# COMPACT_ATOMS: atom_id res chain seq x y z
N PRO A 1 -15.71 11.42 -15.99
CA PRO A 1 -16.47 11.82 -17.19
C PRO A 1 -16.70 13.32 -17.21
N GLU A 2 -16.46 13.97 -18.35
CA GLU A 2 -16.75 15.39 -18.53
C GLU A 2 -18.26 15.67 -18.41
N SER A 3 -19.10 14.71 -18.80
CA SER A 3 -20.56 14.73 -18.66
C SER A 3 -21.04 14.79 -17.20
N MET A 4 -20.30 14.20 -16.26
CA MET A 4 -20.68 14.21 -14.84
C MET A 4 -20.57 15.59 -14.18
N ARG A 5 -20.08 16.62 -14.89
CA ARG A 5 -20.11 18.00 -14.40
C ARG A 5 -21.53 18.51 -14.23
N GLU A 6 -22.47 18.02 -15.04
CA GLU A 6 -23.90 18.36 -14.91
C GLU A 6 -24.48 17.89 -13.57
N GLU A 7 -23.88 16.86 -12.95
CA GLU A 7 -24.33 16.29 -11.67
C GLU A 7 -23.75 17.02 -10.44
N ILE A 8 -22.76 17.92 -10.61
CA ILE A 8 -22.09 18.61 -9.49
C ILE A 8 -23.09 19.24 -8.51
N PRO A 9 -24.11 20.02 -8.94
CA PRO A 9 -25.05 20.64 -8.01
C PRO A 9 -25.80 19.60 -7.16
N SER A 10 -26.23 18.49 -7.78
CA SER A 10 -26.93 17.41 -7.08
C SER A 10 -26.02 16.67 -6.10
N VAL A 11 -24.76 16.43 -6.45
CA VAL A 11 -23.79 15.77 -5.57
C VAL A 11 -23.45 16.67 -4.37
N LEU A 12 -23.19 17.96 -4.59
CA LEU A 12 -22.90 18.90 -3.49
C LEU A 12 -24.11 19.08 -2.55
N SER A 13 -25.32 19.13 -3.11
CA SER A 13 -26.56 19.14 -2.33
C SER A 13 -26.70 17.88 -1.47
N ALA A 14 -26.47 16.70 -2.05
CA ALA A 14 -26.51 15.44 -1.31
C ALA A 14 -25.48 15.38 -0.18
N ILE A 15 -24.26 15.88 -0.41
CA ILE A 15 -23.23 16.00 0.64
C ILE A 15 -23.72 16.91 1.78
N GLY A 16 -24.23 18.10 1.47
CA GLY A 16 -24.70 19.06 2.47
C GLY A 16 -25.90 18.55 3.27
N LEU A 17 -26.82 17.83 2.63
CA LEU A 17 -27.96 17.17 3.31
C LEU A 17 -27.51 16.00 4.18
N SER A 18 -26.44 15.30 3.78
CA SER A 18 -25.95 14.13 4.51
C SER A 18 -25.14 14.51 5.75
N ASP A 19 -24.28 15.52 5.61
CA ASP A 19 -23.43 16.05 6.67
C ASP A 19 -23.49 17.59 6.72
N PRO A 20 -24.41 18.15 7.53
CA PRO A 20 -24.60 19.59 7.67
C PRO A 20 -23.37 20.35 8.18
N GLU A 21 -22.43 19.68 8.86
CA GLU A 21 -21.19 20.31 9.33
C GLU A 21 -20.31 20.80 8.18
N CYS A 22 -20.51 20.27 6.97
CA CYS A 22 -19.79 20.70 5.77
C CYS A 22 -20.31 22.01 5.15
N SER A 23 -21.39 22.60 5.67
CA SER A 23 -22.06 23.75 5.04
C SER A 23 -21.14 24.94 4.78
N SER A 24 -20.26 25.28 5.74
CA SER A 24 -19.29 26.37 5.62
C SER A 24 -18.21 26.11 4.55
N LEU A 25 -17.83 24.85 4.36
CA LEU A 25 -16.90 24.46 3.30
C LEU A 25 -17.57 24.53 1.93
N LEU A 26 -18.82 24.03 1.84
CA LEU A 26 -19.57 24.01 0.59
C LEU A 26 -19.82 25.40 0.02
N SER A 27 -20.05 26.40 0.88
CA SER A 27 -20.27 27.79 0.44
C SER A 27 -19.02 28.45 -0.15
N GLY A 28 -17.82 27.97 0.20
CA GLY A 28 -16.55 28.47 -0.32
C GLY A 28 -16.08 27.82 -1.62
N LEU A 29 -16.84 26.87 -2.19
CA LEU A 29 -16.44 26.15 -3.40
C LEU A 29 -16.71 26.96 -4.66
N ASN A 30 -15.77 26.92 -5.61
CA ASN A 30 -15.96 27.48 -6.94
C ASN A 30 -16.33 26.37 -7.93
N THR A 31 -17.62 26.19 -8.20
CA THR A 31 -18.11 25.17 -9.14
C THR A 31 -17.85 25.50 -10.61
N SER A 32 -17.47 26.75 -10.92
CA SER A 32 -17.02 27.14 -12.26
C SER A 32 -15.56 26.77 -12.51
N PHE A 33 -14.78 26.48 -11.48
CA PHE A 33 -13.43 25.97 -11.63
C PHE A 33 -13.46 24.52 -12.15
N VAL A 34 -12.75 24.27 -13.25
CA VAL A 34 -12.65 22.95 -13.87
C VAL A 34 -11.24 22.42 -13.66
N SER A 35 -11.09 21.54 -12.66
CA SER A 35 -9.81 20.88 -12.42
C SER A 35 -9.48 19.85 -13.52
N ARG A 36 -8.24 19.37 -13.54
CA ARG A 36 -7.74 18.43 -14.56
C ARG A 36 -8.40 17.04 -14.56
N ILE A 37 -9.22 16.71 -13.57
CA ILE A 37 -9.78 15.35 -13.41
C ILE A 37 -10.95 15.07 -14.37
N TRP A 38 -11.58 16.12 -14.90
CA TRP A 38 -12.67 16.03 -15.87
C TRP A 38 -12.06 15.81 -17.26
N ASN A 39 -11.86 14.55 -17.63
CA ASN A 39 -11.17 14.21 -18.87
C ASN A 39 -11.62 12.84 -19.40
N ASP A 40 -12.41 12.81 -20.47
CA ASP A 40 -12.95 11.57 -21.02
C ASP A 40 -11.87 10.65 -21.61
N LYS A 41 -10.75 11.22 -22.06
CA LYS A 41 -9.62 10.46 -22.62
C LYS A 41 -8.87 9.65 -21.57
N LYS A 42 -9.09 9.91 -20.28
CA LYS A 42 -8.44 9.22 -19.16
C LYS A 42 -9.37 8.26 -18.42
N ILE A 43 -10.54 7.99 -18.97
CA ILE A 43 -11.50 7.06 -18.40
C ILE A 43 -11.26 5.67 -18.99
N THR A 44 -11.26 4.66 -18.13
CA THR A 44 -11.16 3.26 -18.54
C THR A 44 -12.55 2.61 -18.39
N ALA A 45 -12.64 1.37 -17.87
CA ALA A 45 -13.93 0.75 -17.57
C ALA A 45 -14.72 1.51 -16.47
N HIS A 46 -14.02 2.24 -15.60
CA HIS A 46 -14.60 2.95 -14.47
C HIS A 46 -14.00 4.36 -14.34
N HIS A 47 -14.71 5.25 -13.64
CA HIS A 47 -14.22 6.57 -13.25
C HIS A 47 -13.80 6.58 -11.76
N GLY A 48 -13.19 7.68 -11.30
CA GLY A 48 -12.82 7.85 -9.89
C GLY A 48 -14.03 7.73 -8.96
N ILE A 49 -13.81 7.19 -7.75
CA ILE A 49 -14.84 7.03 -6.72
C ILE A 49 -15.21 8.41 -6.15
N ILE A 50 -16.49 8.78 -6.27
CA ILE A 50 -17.03 10.07 -5.82
C ILE A 50 -18.28 9.86 -4.95
N PRO A 51 -18.68 10.85 -4.13
CA PRO A 51 -19.99 10.84 -3.49
C PRO A 51 -21.12 10.74 -4.53
N THR A 52 -22.23 10.10 -4.17
CA THR A 52 -23.41 9.96 -5.04
C THR A 52 -24.37 11.14 -4.86
N ARG A 53 -25.39 11.21 -5.72
CA ARG A 53 -26.48 12.20 -5.66
C ARG A 53 -27.52 11.94 -4.55
N ASN A 54 -27.36 10.87 -3.77
CA ASN A 54 -28.32 10.46 -2.76
C ASN A 54 -27.90 10.95 -1.37
N ALA A 55 -28.75 11.73 -0.73
CA ALA A 55 -28.56 12.08 0.67
C ALA A 55 -28.78 10.87 1.59
N PHE A 56 -28.03 10.80 2.67
CA PHE A 56 -28.13 9.74 3.68
C PHE A 56 -27.84 10.29 5.08
N LYS A 57 -28.18 9.53 6.12
CA LYS A 57 -27.87 9.94 7.50
C LYS A 57 -26.41 9.62 7.81
N PHE A 58 -25.53 10.63 7.83
CA PHE A 58 -24.11 10.44 8.14
C PHE A 58 -23.86 9.79 9.51
N SER A 59 -24.74 10.04 10.48
CA SER A 59 -24.71 9.41 11.80
C SER A 59 -24.99 7.91 11.79
N ALA A 60 -25.67 7.39 10.76
CA ALA A 60 -26.00 5.96 10.63
C ALA A 60 -24.82 5.12 10.14
N LEU A 61 -23.80 5.74 9.56
CA LEU A 61 -22.57 5.05 9.16
C LEU A 61 -21.79 4.57 10.39
N SER A 62 -21.15 3.41 10.28
CA SER A 62 -20.12 3.00 11.23
C SER A 62 -18.93 3.96 11.19
N GLU A 63 -18.08 3.90 12.21
CA GLU A 63 -16.87 4.72 12.27
C GLU A 63 -15.94 4.49 11.06
N ALA A 64 -15.83 3.23 10.60
CA ALA A 64 -15.03 2.88 9.43
C ALA A 64 -15.63 3.46 8.13
N GLU A 65 -16.94 3.32 7.93
CA GLU A 65 -17.64 3.88 6.77
C GLU A 65 -17.56 5.41 6.77
N ARG A 66 -17.71 6.07 7.92
CA ARG A 66 -17.55 7.53 8.04
C ARG A 66 -16.16 7.98 7.62
N ARG A 67 -15.10 7.29 8.04
CA ARG A 67 -13.72 7.63 7.63
C ARG A 67 -13.52 7.49 6.13
N VAL A 68 -13.99 6.38 5.54
CA VAL A 68 -13.85 6.14 4.09
C VAL A 68 -14.66 7.17 3.30
N TYR A 69 -15.91 7.43 3.68
CA TYR A 69 -16.73 8.45 3.03
C TYR A 69 -16.13 9.84 3.17
N THR A 70 -15.61 10.20 4.35
CA THR A 70 -14.94 11.49 4.58
C THR A 70 -13.74 11.65 3.64
N LEU A 71 -12.94 10.60 3.46
CA LEU A 71 -11.82 10.60 2.53
C LEU A 71 -12.28 10.82 1.08
N ILE A 72 -13.31 10.09 0.63
CA ILE A 72 -13.87 10.21 -0.72
C ILE A 72 -14.44 11.62 -0.94
N ARG A 73 -15.29 12.08 -0.02
CA ARG A 73 -15.89 13.42 -0.05
C ARG A 73 -14.82 14.49 -0.11
N ARG A 74 -13.82 14.44 0.78
CA ARG A 74 -12.76 15.44 0.85
C ARG A 74 -12.00 15.56 -0.49
N ASN A 75 -11.66 14.43 -1.11
CA ASN A 75 -10.97 14.41 -2.40
C ASN A 75 -11.84 14.95 -3.54
N TYR A 76 -13.16 14.74 -3.49
CA TYR A 76 -14.10 15.33 -4.44
C TYR A 76 -14.24 16.85 -4.25
N LEU A 77 -14.37 17.33 -3.00
CA LEU A 77 -14.50 18.76 -2.71
C LEU A 77 -13.24 19.56 -3.08
N ALA A 78 -12.06 18.95 -2.96
CA ALA A 78 -10.79 19.53 -3.40
C ALA A 78 -10.79 19.95 -4.88
N GLN A 79 -11.64 19.36 -5.72
CA GLN A 79 -11.72 19.66 -7.15
C GLN A 79 -12.39 21.00 -7.47
N PHE A 80 -12.97 21.67 -6.46
CA PHE A 80 -13.63 22.96 -6.57
C PHE A 80 -12.91 24.07 -5.77
N LEU A 81 -11.69 23.78 -5.30
CA LEU A 81 -10.83 24.72 -4.59
C LEU A 81 -9.68 25.19 -5.50
N PRO A 82 -9.11 26.38 -5.25
CA PRO A 82 -7.94 26.86 -5.98
C PRO A 82 -6.75 25.91 -5.92
N LEU A 83 -5.83 26.05 -6.88
CA LEU A 83 -4.55 25.36 -6.82
C LEU A 83 -3.73 25.84 -5.62
N HIS A 84 -2.87 24.95 -5.10
CA HIS A 84 -1.86 25.33 -4.12
C HIS A 84 -0.73 26.06 -4.84
N GLU A 85 -0.35 27.23 -4.34
CA GLU A 85 0.72 28.06 -4.91
C GLU A 85 1.74 28.38 -3.82
N SER A 86 3.01 28.21 -4.15
CA SER A 86 4.12 28.50 -3.23
C SER A 86 5.34 28.99 -4.01
N ASP A 87 6.02 29.98 -3.47
CA ASP A 87 7.32 30.44 -3.96
C ASP A 87 8.43 29.57 -3.39
N ILE A 88 9.36 29.13 -4.24
CA ILE A 88 10.55 28.38 -3.84
C ILE A 88 11.78 29.26 -4.04
N THR A 89 12.38 29.70 -2.95
CA THR A 89 13.60 30.51 -2.95
C THR A 89 14.80 29.59 -2.81
N ARG A 90 15.75 29.67 -3.76
CA ARG A 90 17.01 28.91 -3.71
C ARG A 90 18.17 29.87 -3.56
N LEU A 91 18.89 29.77 -2.45
CA LEU A 91 20.06 30.58 -2.18
C LEU A 91 21.33 29.74 -2.37
N GLN A 92 22.34 30.40 -2.92
CA GLN A 92 23.67 29.82 -3.11
C GLN A 92 24.69 30.79 -2.53
N PHE A 93 25.59 30.25 -1.71
CA PHE A 93 26.63 31.02 -1.06
C PHE A 93 27.99 30.41 -1.40
N ASP A 94 28.95 31.27 -1.72
CA ASP A 94 30.36 30.92 -1.71
C ASP A 94 30.91 31.29 -0.33
N ILE A 95 31.26 30.28 0.46
CA ILE A 95 31.83 30.46 1.79
C ILE A 95 33.21 29.79 1.77
N GLY A 96 34.26 30.60 1.71
CA GLY A 96 35.64 30.10 1.69
C GLY A 96 35.99 29.28 0.44
N GLY A 97 35.40 29.59 -0.72
CA GLY A 97 35.62 28.88 -1.98
C GLY A 97 34.75 27.62 -2.14
N GLN A 98 33.83 27.36 -1.21
CA GLN A 98 32.94 26.20 -1.21
C GLN A 98 31.49 26.62 -1.42
N LEU A 99 30.75 25.83 -2.21
CA LEU A 99 29.36 26.12 -2.54
C LEU A 99 28.42 25.56 -1.47
N PHE A 100 27.73 26.45 -0.77
CA PHE A 100 26.62 26.13 0.12
C PHE A 100 25.30 26.44 -0.54
N ARG A 101 24.27 25.63 -0.26
CA ARG A 101 22.93 25.82 -0.80
C ARG A 101 21.90 25.68 0.31
N THR A 102 20.87 26.50 0.26
CA THR A 102 19.66 26.34 1.04
C THR A 102 18.46 26.62 0.15
N THR A 103 17.34 25.99 0.46
CA THR A 103 16.07 26.19 -0.23
C THR A 103 15.01 26.49 0.80
N GLY A 104 14.19 27.50 0.55
CA GLY A 104 13.05 27.85 1.38
C GLY A 104 11.78 27.90 0.55
N ARG A 105 10.65 27.80 1.23
CA ARG A 105 9.34 27.84 0.62
C ARG A 105 8.45 28.83 1.36
N THR A 106 7.80 29.70 0.62
CA THR A 106 6.75 30.58 1.14
C THR A 106 5.42 30.16 0.51
N GLU A 107 4.42 29.84 1.34
CA GLU A 107 3.08 29.55 0.84
C GLU A 107 2.37 30.84 0.43
N ILE A 108 1.86 30.88 -0.81
CA ILE A 108 1.16 32.05 -1.37
C ILE A 108 -0.36 31.80 -1.36
N VAL A 109 -0.78 30.60 -1.78
CA VAL A 109 -2.19 30.19 -1.77
C VAL A 109 -2.27 28.77 -1.23
N MET A 110 -2.93 28.58 -0.08
CA MET A 110 -3.17 27.24 0.49
C MET A 110 -4.04 26.37 -0.43
N GLY A 111 -5.05 26.96 -1.08
CA GLY A 111 -5.89 26.29 -2.08
C GLY A 111 -6.53 25.00 -1.54
N TRP A 112 -6.57 23.96 -2.38
CA TRP A 112 -7.15 22.65 -2.03
C TRP A 112 -6.51 21.98 -0.80
N LYS A 113 -5.28 22.34 -0.42
CA LYS A 113 -4.59 21.76 0.75
C LYS A 113 -5.26 22.08 2.08
N VAL A 114 -6.10 23.12 2.16
CA VAL A 114 -6.87 23.46 3.37
C VAL A 114 -7.68 22.28 3.91
N LEU A 115 -8.03 21.32 3.05
CA LEU A 115 -8.76 20.12 3.41
C LEU A 115 -7.89 19.03 4.06
N PHE A 116 -6.57 19.09 3.88
CA PHE A 116 -5.61 18.03 4.23
C PHE A 116 -4.62 18.45 5.33
N SER A 117 -4.68 19.69 5.81
CA SER A 117 -3.65 20.30 6.68
C SER A 117 -3.36 19.54 7.98
N LYS A 118 -4.33 18.80 8.55
CA LYS A 118 -4.13 17.99 9.77
C LYS A 118 -3.40 16.66 9.54
N GLU A 119 -3.22 16.23 8.29
CA GLU A 119 -2.56 14.96 7.94
C GLU A 119 -1.12 15.16 7.44
N GLU A 120 -0.75 16.37 7.02
CA GLU A 120 0.60 16.67 6.51
C GLU A 120 1.65 16.87 7.61
N GLU A 121 1.25 17.26 8.84
CA GLU A 121 2.16 17.47 10.00
C GLU A 121 2.94 16.20 10.41
N ASP A 122 2.48 15.00 10.02
CA ASP A 122 3.10 13.71 10.36
C ASP A 122 4.07 13.16 9.28
N SER A 123 4.43 13.96 8.27
CA SER A 123 5.31 13.53 7.16
C SER A 123 6.79 13.77 7.50
N PRO A 124 7.60 12.73 7.82
CA PRO A 124 9.01 12.92 8.12
C PRO A 124 9.77 13.07 6.81
N GLY A 125 9.96 14.30 6.34
CA GLY A 125 10.73 14.57 5.13
C GLY A 125 10.64 15.98 4.54
N ASP A 126 9.73 16.84 5.00
CA ASP A 126 9.54 18.19 4.44
C ASP A 126 10.06 19.33 5.36
N ASP A 127 10.67 18.99 6.50
CA ASP A 127 11.14 19.95 7.51
C ASP A 127 12.19 20.95 6.99
N ASP A 128 12.93 20.63 5.92
CA ASP A 128 13.97 21.52 5.39
C ASP A 128 13.45 22.51 4.33
N LEU A 129 12.20 22.33 3.84
CA LEU A 129 11.58 23.21 2.85
C LEU A 129 10.54 24.14 3.44
N SER A 130 10.03 23.89 4.65
CA SER A 130 9.05 24.76 5.32
C SER A 130 9.66 26.05 5.89
N ILE A 131 10.96 26.26 5.71
CA ILE A 131 11.68 27.44 6.19
C ILE A 131 11.42 28.60 5.21
N GLU A 132 10.78 29.65 5.70
CA GLU A 132 10.72 30.93 5.00
C GLU A 132 12.10 31.60 5.07
N LEU A 133 12.69 31.86 3.90
CA LEU A 133 14.01 32.49 3.81
C LEU A 133 13.88 34.02 3.78
N PRO A 134 14.83 34.76 4.39
CA PRO A 134 14.82 36.20 4.33
C PRO A 134 15.00 36.69 2.88
N PRO A 135 14.45 37.87 2.54
CA PRO A 135 14.65 38.46 1.22
C PRO A 135 16.12 38.85 1.05
N LEU A 136 16.79 38.23 0.06
CA LEU A 136 18.17 38.53 -0.31
C LEU A 136 18.27 38.85 -1.81
N ARG A 137 19.29 39.63 -2.16
CA ARG A 137 19.65 39.95 -3.55
C ARG A 137 20.99 39.34 -3.90
N LYS A 138 21.18 39.10 -5.20
CA LYS A 138 22.48 38.64 -5.72
C LYS A 138 23.54 39.69 -5.41
N GLY A 139 24.61 39.27 -4.74
CA GLY A 139 25.72 40.13 -4.34
C GLY A 139 25.68 40.58 -2.88
N ASP A 140 24.59 40.29 -2.16
CA ASP A 140 24.52 40.57 -0.72
C ASP A 140 25.61 39.80 0.04
N ARG A 141 26.21 40.48 1.03
CA ARG A 141 27.22 39.89 1.91
C ARG A 141 26.57 39.50 3.23
N CYS A 142 26.58 38.21 3.54
CA CYS A 142 26.07 37.66 4.79
C CYS A 142 27.23 37.28 5.71
N GLY A 143 27.11 37.55 7.01
CA GLY A 143 28.05 37.06 8.02
C GLY A 143 27.80 35.59 8.35
N VAL A 144 28.85 34.80 8.53
CA VAL A 144 28.74 33.42 9.01
C VAL A 144 28.79 33.44 10.54
N ASN A 145 27.68 33.07 11.18
CA ASN A 145 27.55 33.09 12.64
C ASN A 145 28.11 31.82 13.31
N GLY A 146 28.22 30.72 12.57
CA GLY A 146 28.71 29.44 13.07
C GLY A 146 28.71 28.38 11.97
N ALA A 147 29.34 27.25 12.26
CA ALA A 147 29.33 26.06 11.40
C ALA A 147 29.27 24.82 12.28
N GLU A 148 28.53 23.81 11.84
CA GLU A 148 28.41 22.52 12.51
C GLU A 148 28.72 21.37 11.55
N VAL A 149 29.26 20.28 12.10
CA VAL A 149 29.46 19.03 11.35
C VAL A 149 28.32 18.08 11.70
N VAL A 150 27.36 17.94 10.80
CA VAL A 150 26.24 17.02 10.96
C VAL A 150 26.68 15.62 10.55
N GLN A 151 26.94 14.76 11.54
CA GLN A 151 27.26 13.36 11.28
C GLN A 151 25.99 12.58 10.93
N GLN A 152 25.99 11.93 9.76
CA GLN A 152 24.88 11.10 9.30
C GLN A 152 25.35 9.69 8.95
N MET A 153 24.43 8.73 9.02
CA MET A 153 24.65 7.34 8.61
C MET A 153 23.56 6.90 7.65
N THR A 154 23.94 6.14 6.61
CA THR A 154 22.99 5.51 5.70
C THR A 154 22.14 4.50 6.46
N ARG A 155 20.83 4.47 6.16
CA ARG A 155 19.90 3.49 6.72
C ARG A 155 19.55 2.45 5.66
N PRO A 156 19.36 1.18 6.04
CA PRO A 156 18.87 0.18 5.11
C PRO A 156 17.44 0.54 4.63
N PRO A 157 17.01 0.05 3.45
CA PRO A 157 15.66 0.26 2.97
C PRO A 157 14.60 -0.18 3.99
N ALA A 158 13.54 0.60 4.14
CA ALA A 158 12.44 0.25 5.01
C ALA A 158 11.70 -0.99 4.48
N HIS A 159 11.29 -1.88 5.38
CA HIS A 159 10.37 -2.95 5.01
C HIS A 159 9.01 -2.39 4.57
N TYR A 160 8.35 -3.11 3.67
CA TYR A 160 7.01 -2.73 3.24
C TYR A 160 6.01 -2.75 4.40
N THR A 161 5.12 -1.77 4.46
CA THR A 161 3.82 -1.88 5.12
C THR A 161 2.77 -2.42 4.12
N PHE A 162 1.53 -2.64 4.57
CA PHE A 162 0.44 -3.02 3.66
C PHE A 162 0.27 -1.99 2.53
N ALA A 163 0.21 -0.70 2.87
CA ALA A 163 0.02 0.37 1.88
C ALA A 163 1.19 0.47 0.91
N THR A 164 2.43 0.45 1.40
CA THR A 164 3.61 0.56 0.52
C THR A 164 3.80 -0.69 -0.35
N LEU A 165 3.34 -1.88 0.09
CA LEU A 165 3.36 -3.08 -0.76
C LEU A 165 2.33 -2.98 -1.89
N ILE A 166 1.11 -2.52 -1.60
CA ILE A 166 0.10 -2.25 -2.65
C ILE A 166 0.64 -1.19 -3.63
N GLY A 167 1.28 -0.13 -3.12
CA GLY A 167 1.94 0.87 -3.95
C GLY A 167 3.07 0.30 -4.81
N ALA A 168 3.86 -0.65 -4.28
CA ALA A 168 4.88 -1.35 -5.06
C ALA A 168 4.28 -2.26 -6.14
N MET A 169 3.16 -2.94 -5.86
CA MET A 169 2.43 -3.74 -6.85
C MET A 169 1.90 -2.86 -7.99
N MET A 170 1.32 -1.70 -7.68
CA MET A 170 0.88 -0.72 -8.69
C MET A 170 2.04 -0.19 -9.53
N ASN A 171 3.20 0.03 -8.90
CA ASN A 171 4.40 0.57 -9.54
C ASN A 171 5.43 -0.52 -9.87
N ALA A 172 4.98 -1.73 -10.21
CA ALA A 172 5.85 -2.87 -10.47
C ALA A 172 6.88 -2.60 -11.58
N SER A 173 6.58 -1.69 -12.51
CA SER A 173 7.51 -1.21 -13.54
C SER A 173 8.79 -0.56 -12.99
N ALA A 174 8.83 -0.17 -11.71
CA ALA A 174 10.07 0.31 -11.07
C ALA A 174 11.08 -0.83 -10.80
N PHE A 175 10.61 -2.07 -10.78
CA PHE A 175 11.40 -3.27 -10.44
C PHE A 175 11.80 -4.10 -11.67
N VAL A 176 11.43 -3.67 -12.87
CA VAL A 176 11.81 -4.30 -14.14
C VAL A 176 12.88 -3.46 -14.82
N THR A 177 13.90 -4.10 -15.37
CA THR A 177 15.02 -3.43 -16.08
C THR A 177 14.71 -3.20 -17.56
N ASP A 178 14.03 -4.14 -18.21
CA ASP A 178 13.66 -4.06 -19.62
C ASP A 178 12.68 -2.91 -19.90
N ILE A 179 13.07 -2.00 -20.80
CA ILE A 179 12.33 -0.77 -21.08
C ILE A 179 10.95 -1.06 -21.70
N ALA A 180 10.84 -2.07 -22.55
CA ALA A 180 9.58 -2.43 -23.20
C ALA A 180 8.59 -3.03 -22.18
N LEU A 181 9.06 -3.96 -21.33
CA LEU A 181 8.23 -4.57 -20.29
C LEU A 181 7.79 -3.56 -19.22
N ARG A 182 8.67 -2.60 -18.87
CA ARG A 182 8.31 -1.49 -17.98
C ARG A 182 7.14 -0.66 -18.51
N LYS A 183 7.11 -0.42 -19.83
CA LYS A 183 6.02 0.34 -20.46
C LYS A 183 4.70 -0.42 -20.33
N VAL A 184 4.68 -1.70 -20.69
CA VAL A 184 3.47 -2.55 -20.58
C VAL A 184 2.95 -2.58 -19.14
N LEU A 185 3.82 -2.72 -18.13
CA LEU A 185 3.39 -2.67 -16.73
C LEU A 185 2.85 -1.30 -16.30
N LYS A 186 3.34 -0.19 -16.86
CA LYS A 186 2.77 1.13 -16.57
C LYS A 186 1.38 1.27 -17.18
N ASP A 187 1.22 0.83 -18.42
CA ASP A 187 -0.04 0.94 -19.16
C ASP A 187 -1.13 0.05 -18.53
N ASN A 188 -0.75 -1.11 -17.97
CA ASN A 188 -1.65 -2.07 -17.30
C ASN A 188 -1.72 -1.93 -15.77
N ALA A 189 -1.30 -0.80 -15.21
CA ALA A 189 -1.40 -0.49 -13.77
C ALA A 189 -0.65 -1.48 -12.83
N GLY A 190 0.44 -2.09 -13.30
CA GLY A 190 1.34 -2.91 -12.49
C GLY A 190 0.90 -4.37 -12.33
N LEU A 191 1.13 -4.93 -11.14
CA LEU A 191 0.75 -6.30 -10.80
C LEU A 191 -0.65 -6.37 -10.20
N GLY A 192 -1.50 -7.17 -10.84
CA GLY A 192 -2.88 -7.37 -10.44
C GLY A 192 -3.74 -6.12 -10.62
N THR A 193 -5.06 -6.31 -10.59
CA THR A 193 -6.05 -5.24 -10.69
C THR A 193 -6.36 -4.65 -9.32
N GLU A 194 -6.95 -3.44 -9.28
CA GLU A 194 -7.35 -2.76 -8.04
C GLU A 194 -8.14 -3.67 -7.09
N ALA A 195 -9.04 -4.49 -7.63
CA ALA A 195 -9.89 -5.41 -6.86
C ALA A 195 -9.13 -6.61 -6.25
N THR A 196 -7.95 -6.96 -6.75
CA THR A 196 -7.27 -8.23 -6.39
C THR A 196 -6.06 -8.03 -5.47
N ARG A 197 -5.40 -6.87 -5.51
CA ARG A 197 -4.13 -6.65 -4.78
C ARG A 197 -4.25 -6.88 -3.27
N ALA A 198 -5.26 -6.30 -2.64
CA ALA A 198 -5.49 -6.47 -1.20
C ALA A 198 -5.70 -7.95 -0.84
N GLY A 199 -6.51 -8.66 -1.63
CA GLY A 199 -6.76 -10.09 -1.45
C GLY A 199 -5.51 -10.95 -1.61
N ILE A 200 -4.63 -10.64 -2.56
CA ILE A 200 -3.33 -11.34 -2.72
C ILE A 200 -2.45 -11.15 -1.47
N VAL A 201 -2.33 -9.93 -0.96
CA VAL A 201 -1.53 -9.68 0.26
C VAL A 201 -2.12 -10.44 1.47
N GLU A 202 -3.44 -10.50 1.59
CA GLU A 202 -4.11 -11.31 2.62
C GLU A 202 -3.87 -12.81 2.44
N GLN A 203 -3.88 -13.32 1.20
CA GLN A 203 -3.55 -14.71 0.92
C GLN A 203 -2.10 -15.06 1.30
N LEU A 204 -1.14 -14.16 1.05
CA LEU A 204 0.26 -14.35 1.46
C LEU A 204 0.40 -14.41 2.98
N LEU A 205 -0.35 -13.57 3.71
CA LEU A 205 -0.43 -13.62 5.18
C LEU A 205 -1.08 -14.92 5.68
N ASN A 206 -2.19 -15.34 5.07
CA ASN A 206 -2.92 -16.56 5.43
C ASN A 206 -2.07 -17.82 5.18
N ARG A 207 -1.27 -17.83 4.11
CA ARG A 207 -0.29 -18.88 3.80
C ARG A 207 0.99 -18.79 4.64
N ARG A 208 1.15 -17.73 5.45
CA ARG A 208 2.33 -17.46 6.30
C ARG A 208 3.63 -17.31 5.52
N PHE A 209 3.57 -16.90 4.25
CA PHE A 209 4.75 -16.51 3.48
C PHE A 209 5.28 -15.15 3.91
N ILE A 210 4.39 -14.29 4.39
CA ILE A 210 4.72 -13.03 5.05
C ILE A 210 4.00 -12.95 6.41
N VAL A 211 4.52 -12.11 7.30
CA VAL A 211 3.96 -11.83 8.63
C VAL A 211 3.95 -10.34 8.94
N ARG A 212 3.01 -9.91 9.79
CA ARG A 212 2.96 -8.55 10.33
C ARG A 212 3.88 -8.44 11.56
N LYS A 213 4.86 -7.55 11.52
CA LYS A 213 5.70 -7.14 12.66
C LYS A 213 5.47 -5.65 12.91
N GLY A 214 4.55 -5.33 13.83
CA GLY A 214 4.03 -3.97 13.95
C GLY A 214 3.29 -3.56 12.67
N LYS A 215 3.63 -2.39 12.11
CA LYS A 215 3.09 -1.90 10.83
C LYS A 215 3.78 -2.53 9.60
N GLN A 216 4.91 -3.20 9.77
CA GLN A 216 5.71 -3.77 8.68
C GLN A 216 5.27 -5.19 8.32
N LEU A 217 5.41 -5.54 7.06
CA LEU A 217 5.33 -6.87 6.49
C LEU A 217 6.75 -7.41 6.31
N ARG A 218 6.97 -8.65 6.73
CA ARG A 218 8.25 -9.34 6.58
C ARG A 218 8.04 -10.71 5.98
N ALA A 219 8.92 -11.11 5.06
CA ALA A 219 9.00 -12.48 4.60
C ALA A 219 9.34 -13.41 5.78
N THR A 220 8.72 -14.58 5.79
CA THR A 220 9.11 -15.68 6.69
C THR A 220 10.18 -16.53 6.03
N ASP A 221 10.85 -17.40 6.80
CA ASP A 221 11.77 -18.40 6.23
C ASP A 221 11.06 -19.27 5.18
N LEU A 222 9.81 -19.67 5.46
CA LEU A 222 8.99 -20.41 4.49
C LEU A 222 8.74 -19.60 3.21
N GLY A 223 8.44 -18.31 3.32
CA GLY A 223 8.25 -17.45 2.15
C GLY A 223 9.53 -17.31 1.32
N ALA A 224 10.67 -17.14 1.98
CA ALA A 224 11.97 -17.07 1.33
C ALA A 224 12.32 -18.39 0.63
N ASP A 225 12.19 -19.52 1.32
CA ASP A 225 12.49 -20.84 0.75
C ASP A 225 11.58 -21.18 -0.45
N VAL A 226 10.31 -20.73 -0.43
CA VAL A 226 9.41 -20.89 -1.58
C VAL A 226 9.90 -20.05 -2.77
N ILE A 227 10.34 -18.81 -2.55
CA ILE A 227 10.90 -17.97 -3.61
C ILE A 227 12.20 -18.56 -4.16
N ASP A 228 13.11 -19.03 -3.29
CA ASP A 228 14.37 -19.66 -3.67
C ASP A 228 14.16 -20.97 -4.45
N ALA A 229 13.04 -21.66 -4.21
CA ALA A 229 12.66 -22.85 -4.94
C ALA A 229 12.02 -22.57 -6.30
N LEU A 230 11.65 -21.33 -6.62
CA LEU A 230 11.03 -20.98 -7.89
C LEU A 230 12.08 -20.46 -8.89
N PRO A 231 11.96 -20.79 -10.19
CA PRO A 231 12.79 -20.18 -11.21
C PRO A 231 12.54 -18.67 -11.29
N SER A 232 13.58 -17.91 -11.67
CA SER A 232 13.51 -16.44 -11.73
C SER A 232 12.37 -15.92 -12.60
N GLN A 233 12.01 -16.64 -13.67
CA GLN A 233 10.91 -16.22 -14.54
C GLN A 233 9.57 -16.14 -13.78
N LEU A 234 9.33 -16.97 -12.77
CA LEU A 234 8.09 -16.96 -11.98
C LEU A 234 8.08 -15.91 -10.84
N THR A 235 9.25 -15.35 -10.50
CA THR A 235 9.40 -14.38 -9.42
C THR A 235 9.67 -12.97 -9.93
N ASP A 236 9.99 -12.83 -11.22
CA ASP A 236 10.18 -11.55 -11.90
C ASP A 236 8.82 -10.94 -12.34
N PRO A 237 8.50 -9.69 -11.95
CA PRO A 237 7.26 -9.02 -12.35
C PRO A 237 7.12 -8.78 -13.87
N GLY A 238 8.23 -8.82 -14.62
CA GLY A 238 8.25 -8.73 -16.08
C GLY A 238 7.49 -9.87 -16.76
N MET A 239 7.31 -11.03 -16.10
CA MET A 239 6.47 -12.09 -16.65
C MET A 239 5.01 -11.65 -16.82
N THR A 240 4.46 -10.89 -15.87
CA THR A 240 3.11 -10.33 -16.01
C THR A 240 3.03 -9.41 -17.21
N ALA A 241 4.06 -8.60 -17.46
CA ALA A 241 4.13 -7.73 -18.63
C ALA A 241 4.04 -8.53 -19.94
N LEU A 242 4.78 -9.65 -20.03
CA LEU A 242 4.74 -10.53 -21.20
C LEU A 242 3.36 -11.16 -21.41
N TRP A 243 2.65 -11.51 -20.34
CA TRP A 243 1.31 -12.05 -20.44
C TRP A 243 0.30 -11.01 -20.88
N GLU A 244 0.32 -9.80 -20.30
CA GLU A 244 -0.58 -8.72 -20.71
C GLU A 244 -0.36 -8.39 -22.19
N GLN A 245 0.89 -8.29 -22.65
CA GLN A 245 1.18 -8.07 -24.07
C GLN A 245 0.59 -9.18 -24.95
N ALA A 246 0.73 -10.45 -24.56
CA ALA A 246 0.19 -11.57 -25.33
C ALA A 246 -1.35 -11.58 -25.33
N LEU A 247 -1.99 -11.14 -24.25
CA LEU A 247 -3.45 -10.99 -24.16
C LEU A 247 -3.94 -9.83 -25.03
N ASP A 248 -3.21 -8.72 -25.08
CA ASP A 248 -3.48 -7.59 -25.98
C ASP A 248 -3.39 -8.04 -27.45
N GLU A 249 -2.34 -8.78 -27.81
CA GLU A 249 -2.19 -9.35 -29.16
C GLU A 249 -3.36 -10.26 -29.54
N VAL A 250 -3.94 -11.00 -28.58
CA VAL A 250 -5.16 -11.80 -28.81
C VAL A 250 -6.37 -10.89 -28.99
N ALA A 251 -6.55 -9.88 -28.14
CA ALA A 251 -7.67 -8.94 -28.22
C ALA A 251 -7.69 -8.16 -29.54
N GLU A 252 -6.51 -7.84 -30.08
CA GLU A 252 -6.32 -7.13 -31.35
C GLU A 252 -6.29 -8.07 -32.58
N GLY A 253 -6.43 -9.38 -32.38
CA GLY A 253 -6.45 -10.37 -33.46
C GLY A 253 -5.09 -10.66 -34.12
N ARG A 254 -3.98 -10.21 -33.52
CA ARG A 254 -2.61 -10.48 -34.00
C ARG A 254 -2.08 -11.85 -33.56
N LEU A 255 -2.63 -12.42 -32.49
CA LEU A 255 -2.35 -13.77 -32.01
C LEU A 255 -3.66 -14.55 -31.87
N THR A 256 -3.73 -15.77 -32.37
CA THR A 256 -4.94 -16.58 -32.16
C THR A 256 -5.00 -17.09 -30.73
N LEU A 257 -6.22 -17.20 -30.17
CA LEU A 257 -6.42 -17.78 -28.84
C LEU A 257 -5.83 -19.20 -28.74
N ASN A 258 -5.96 -20.00 -29.81
CA ASN A 258 -5.41 -21.35 -29.84
C ASN A 258 -3.88 -21.35 -29.75
N ASP A 259 -3.20 -20.50 -30.51
CA ASP A 259 -1.74 -20.39 -30.47
C ASP A 259 -1.25 -19.90 -29.09
N PHE A 260 -1.94 -18.92 -28.52
CA PHE A 260 -1.69 -18.45 -27.15
C PHE A 260 -1.77 -19.61 -26.15
N LEU A 261 -2.87 -20.37 -26.14
CA LEU A 261 -3.08 -21.49 -25.22
C LEU A 261 -2.04 -22.60 -25.43
N GLN A 262 -1.67 -22.92 -26.67
CA GLN A 262 -0.64 -23.92 -26.95
C GLN A 262 0.72 -23.51 -26.38
N ARG A 263 1.09 -22.23 -26.50
CA ARG A 263 2.32 -21.70 -25.88
C ARG A 263 2.27 -21.81 -24.36
N GLN A 264 1.15 -21.46 -23.72
CA GLN A 264 0.99 -21.57 -22.26
C GLN A 264 1.09 -23.01 -21.77
N VAL A 265 0.48 -23.95 -22.48
CA VAL A 265 0.56 -25.39 -22.16
C VAL A 265 1.99 -25.89 -22.29
N GLY A 266 2.69 -25.56 -23.39
CA GLY A 266 4.09 -25.95 -23.59
C GLY A 266 5.00 -25.42 -22.49
N TRP A 267 4.86 -24.13 -22.17
CA TRP A 267 5.63 -23.49 -21.12
C TRP A 267 5.34 -24.08 -19.72
N THR A 268 4.07 -24.34 -19.40
CA THR A 268 3.68 -25.01 -18.14
C THR A 268 4.27 -26.41 -18.04
N ARG A 269 4.25 -27.20 -19.12
CA ARG A 269 4.89 -28.54 -19.14
C ARG A 269 6.39 -28.46 -18.86
N ASN A 270 7.08 -27.48 -19.43
CA ASN A 270 8.49 -27.26 -19.17
C ASN A 270 8.76 -26.93 -17.70
N LEU A 271 7.97 -26.02 -17.10
CA LEU A 271 8.08 -25.69 -15.68
C LEU A 271 7.84 -26.90 -14.76
N VAL A 272 6.81 -27.70 -15.06
CA VAL A 272 6.50 -28.91 -14.28
C VAL A 272 7.63 -29.93 -14.38
N SER A 273 8.19 -30.11 -15.59
CA SER A 273 9.34 -30.99 -15.81
C SER A 273 10.57 -30.54 -15.01
N MET A 274 10.91 -29.24 -15.07
CA MET A 274 12.00 -28.65 -14.30
C MET A 274 11.78 -28.81 -12.78
N GLY A 275 10.57 -28.50 -12.30
CA GLY A 275 10.22 -28.62 -10.89
C GLY A 275 10.27 -30.07 -10.39
N GLY A 276 9.94 -31.05 -11.24
CA GLY A 276 10.04 -32.47 -10.91
C GLY A 276 11.48 -32.97 -10.70
N GLN A 277 12.46 -32.29 -11.28
CA GLN A 277 13.89 -32.61 -11.14
C GLN A 277 14.57 -31.77 -10.06
N GLN A 278 13.94 -30.69 -9.63
CA GLN A 278 14.52 -29.75 -8.69
C GLN A 278 14.52 -30.31 -7.26
N ARG A 279 15.68 -30.25 -6.62
CA ARG A 279 15.78 -30.50 -5.18
C ARG A 279 15.30 -29.26 -4.43
N VAL A 280 14.13 -29.37 -3.83
CA VAL A 280 13.55 -28.29 -3.03
C VAL A 280 13.95 -28.47 -1.56
N SER A 281 14.56 -27.43 -0.98
CA SER A 281 14.87 -27.37 0.44
C SER A 281 13.98 -26.34 1.10
N ILE A 282 12.92 -26.81 1.78
CA ILE A 282 12.04 -25.94 2.58
C ILE A 282 12.33 -26.20 4.05
N ARG A 283 12.72 -25.16 4.78
CA ARG A 283 12.89 -25.20 6.23
C ARG A 283 11.52 -25.41 6.87
N ILE A 284 11.35 -26.60 7.46
CA ILE A 284 10.14 -26.93 8.21
C ILE A 284 10.29 -26.31 9.60
N PRO A 285 9.35 -25.46 10.05
CA PRO A 285 9.38 -24.93 11.41
C PRO A 285 9.42 -26.08 12.42
N PRO A 286 10.18 -25.97 13.52
CA PRO A 286 10.22 -27.02 14.53
C PRO A 286 8.81 -27.27 15.09
N THR A 287 8.36 -28.51 15.01
CA THR A 287 7.06 -28.94 15.55
C THR A 287 7.25 -29.74 16.84
N PRO A 288 6.33 -29.66 17.80
CA PRO A 288 6.40 -30.47 19.02
C PRO A 288 6.41 -31.96 18.67
N SER A 289 7.26 -32.76 19.33
CA SER A 289 7.29 -34.20 19.15
C SER A 289 5.99 -34.84 19.66
N CYS A 290 5.48 -35.83 18.91
CA CYS A 290 4.26 -36.55 19.26
C CYS A 290 4.40 -37.19 20.65
N PRO A 291 3.45 -36.99 21.59
CA PRO A 291 3.58 -37.49 22.96
C PRO A 291 3.51 -39.01 23.04
N LEU A 292 2.94 -39.68 22.02
CA LEU A 292 2.80 -41.14 22.01
C LEU A 292 3.95 -41.87 21.33
N CYS A 293 4.66 -41.23 20.40
CA CYS A 293 5.68 -41.93 19.63
C CYS A 293 6.93 -41.13 19.28
N GLY A 294 7.07 -39.90 19.78
CA GLY A 294 8.20 -39.02 19.48
C GLY A 294 8.27 -38.50 18.04
N GLY A 295 7.43 -39.00 17.13
CA GLY A 295 7.42 -38.60 15.72
C GLY A 295 6.93 -37.16 15.48
N LYS A 296 7.08 -36.67 14.24
CA LYS A 296 6.66 -35.32 13.86
C LYS A 296 5.15 -35.12 14.03
N THR A 297 4.76 -33.89 14.38
CA THR A 297 3.36 -33.46 14.42
C THR A 297 3.09 -32.38 13.39
N ARG A 298 1.82 -32.22 13.00
CA ARG A 298 1.32 -31.17 12.11
C ARG A 298 0.15 -30.45 12.75
N LEU A 299 0.10 -29.12 12.63
CA LEU A 299 -1.02 -28.31 13.10
C LEU A 299 -2.28 -28.63 12.29
N LYS A 300 -3.37 -28.96 12.98
CA LYS A 300 -4.70 -29.26 12.44
C LYS A 300 -5.73 -28.36 13.12
N LYS A 301 -6.75 -27.95 12.38
CA LYS A 301 -7.90 -27.23 12.93
C LYS A 301 -8.92 -28.22 13.48
N GLY A 302 -9.30 -28.10 14.74
CA GLY A 302 -10.37 -28.88 15.36
C GLY A 302 -11.52 -27.99 15.83
N GLN A 303 -12.63 -28.59 16.25
CA GLN A 303 -13.79 -27.86 16.78
C GLN A 303 -13.46 -27.04 18.04
N LYS A 304 -12.42 -27.42 18.80
CA LYS A 304 -11.98 -26.75 20.04
C LYS A 304 -10.76 -25.84 19.85
N GLY A 305 -10.40 -25.53 18.61
CA GLY A 305 -9.21 -24.75 18.25
C GLY A 305 -8.13 -25.58 17.56
N ASP A 306 -7.00 -24.94 17.26
CA ASP A 306 -5.87 -25.57 16.60
C ASP A 306 -5.17 -26.56 17.55
N PHE A 307 -4.76 -27.72 17.03
CA PHE A 307 -4.01 -28.74 17.78
C PHE A 307 -2.94 -29.38 16.90
N TRP A 308 -1.87 -29.89 17.49
CA TRP A 308 -0.85 -30.64 16.78
C TRP A 308 -1.21 -32.12 16.78
N GLY A 309 -1.48 -32.70 15.61
CA GLY A 309 -1.73 -34.12 15.45
C GLY A 309 -0.52 -34.86 14.88
N CYS A 310 -0.28 -36.10 15.30
CA CYS A 310 0.77 -36.94 14.73
C CYS A 310 0.59 -37.11 13.21
N THR A 311 1.70 -37.07 12.46
CA THR A 311 1.68 -37.31 11.01
C THR A 311 1.37 -38.77 10.65
N ARG A 312 1.58 -39.71 11.57
CA ARG A 312 1.28 -41.14 11.40
C ARG A 312 -0.17 -41.50 11.75
N TYR A 313 -1.09 -40.54 11.79
CA TYR A 313 -2.52 -40.85 11.96
C TYR A 313 -3.04 -41.58 10.71
N PRO A 314 -3.85 -42.65 10.83
CA PRO A 314 -4.53 -43.13 12.03
C PRO A 314 -3.72 -44.06 12.97
N ASP A 315 -2.57 -44.57 12.54
CA ASP A 315 -1.74 -45.53 13.30
C ASP A 315 -1.22 -44.97 14.63
N CYS A 316 -1.03 -43.64 14.71
CA CYS A 316 -0.74 -42.93 15.95
C CYS A 316 -1.73 -41.77 16.16
N LYS A 317 -2.52 -41.86 17.24
CA LYS A 317 -3.54 -40.87 17.61
C LYS A 317 -3.03 -39.76 18.55
N GLY A 318 -1.71 -39.52 18.59
CA GLY A 318 -1.11 -38.53 19.48
C GLY A 318 -1.51 -37.10 19.10
N ILE A 319 -1.95 -36.33 20.10
CA ILE A 319 -2.44 -34.95 19.95
C ILE A 319 -1.81 -34.08 21.03
N ILE A 320 -1.45 -32.84 20.68
CA ILE A 320 -1.04 -31.78 21.62
C ILE A 320 -1.93 -30.56 21.37
N ASN A 321 -2.63 -30.08 22.39
CA ASN A 321 -3.45 -28.88 22.27
C ASN A 321 -2.55 -27.64 22.16
N ASN A 322 -2.86 -26.74 21.22
CA ASN A 322 -2.12 -25.50 21.06
C ASN A 322 -2.66 -24.45 22.06
N ASP A 323 -2.16 -24.44 23.29
CA ASP A 323 -2.66 -23.57 24.38
C ASP A 323 -2.34 -22.06 24.23
N THR A 324 -1.84 -21.62 23.08
CA THR A 324 -1.43 -20.23 22.86
C THR A 324 -2.57 -19.22 22.81
N GLN A 325 -3.85 -19.64 22.86
CA GLN A 325 -5.00 -18.73 22.96
C GLN A 325 -5.62 -18.60 24.36
N LYS A 326 -5.27 -19.44 25.35
CA LYS A 326 -5.90 -19.38 26.69
C LYS A 326 -5.24 -18.42 27.69
N ARG A 327 -4.04 -17.90 27.41
CA ARG A 327 -3.32 -17.05 28.37
C ARG A 327 -3.74 -15.57 28.41
N LYS A 328 -4.66 -15.10 27.56
CA LYS A 328 -5.14 -13.70 27.58
C LYS A 328 -6.34 -13.42 28.51
N SER A 329 -6.96 -14.43 29.14
CA SER A 329 -8.15 -14.23 29.99
C SER A 329 -7.98 -14.59 31.47
N ALA A 330 -6.79 -15.01 31.93
CA ALA A 330 -6.61 -15.54 33.30
C ALA A 330 -5.68 -14.71 34.21
N ARG A 331 -5.57 -13.39 33.99
CA ARG A 331 -4.95 -12.46 34.96
C ARG A 331 -5.89 -11.30 35.28
N SER A 332 -7.08 -11.64 35.77
CA SER A 332 -7.92 -10.73 36.56
C SER A 332 -8.71 -11.58 37.56
N SER A 333 -8.05 -12.00 38.63
CA SER A 333 -8.74 -12.58 39.77
C SER A 333 -8.07 -12.12 41.06
N LYS A 334 -8.75 -11.13 41.67
CA LYS A 334 -8.91 -10.90 43.10
C LYS A 334 -7.64 -10.67 43.92
N ALA A 335 -7.36 -9.39 44.16
CA ALA A 335 -6.68 -8.95 45.36
C ALA A 335 -7.50 -9.38 46.59
N VAL A 336 -6.98 -10.34 47.33
CA VAL A 336 -7.45 -10.70 48.66
C VAL A 336 -6.92 -9.63 49.61
N LYS A 337 -7.82 -8.87 50.26
CA LYS A 337 -7.47 -8.02 51.40
C LYS A 337 -7.04 -8.92 52.57
N PRO A 338 -5.90 -8.66 53.25
CA PRO A 338 -5.67 -9.25 54.56
C PRO A 338 -6.47 -8.46 55.61
N LYS A 339 -7.08 -9.18 56.55
CA LYS A 339 -7.64 -8.66 57.80
C LYS A 339 -6.55 -8.72 58.89
N ASN A 340 -6.58 -7.70 59.75
CA ASN A 340 -6.01 -7.56 61.11
C ASN A 340 -4.47 -7.38 61.17
N ASN A 341 -3.91 -6.48 61.99
CA ASN A 341 -4.40 -5.75 63.17
C ASN A 341 -4.30 -4.23 63.01
#